data_AF-A0A3S5AX76-F1
#
_entry.id   AF-A0A3S5AX76-F1
#
_cell.length_a   1.000
_cell.length_b   1.000
_cell.length_c   1.000
_cell.angle_alpha   90.00
_cell.angle_beta   90.00
_cell.angle_gamma   90.00
#
_symmetry.space_group_name_H-M   'P 1'
#
loop_
_entity.id
_entity.type
_entity.pdbx_description
1 polymer ?
#
loop_
_entity_poly.entity_id
_entity_poly.type
_entity_poly.pdbx_seq_one_letter_code
_entity_poly.pdbx_strand_id
1 'polypeptide(L)'
;MTRRKSNLSSTVVNDDIYIIGGWSDEPEAGILDLVERFDTQTNDCQPVRPLTFPASATCACTLRDRRLVRKYVQLGPNVPLPGTPGYTFLASTEPGNQTDAELEGKPSRSAQI
;
A
#
# COMPACT_ATOMS: atom_id res chain seq x y z
N MET A 1 5.55 -27.73 3.62
CA MET A 1 6.26 -27.71 2.32
C MET A 1 6.74 -26.29 2.12
N THR A 2 8.05 -26.04 2.11
CA THR A 2 8.62 -24.69 2.00
C THR A 2 8.82 -24.33 0.52
N ARG A 3 8.13 -23.30 0.04
CA ARG A 3 8.24 -22.80 -1.33
C ARG A 3 9.35 -21.76 -1.44
N ARG A 4 10.16 -21.78 -2.50
CA ARG A 4 11.11 -20.67 -2.75
C ARG A 4 10.35 -19.45 -3.24
N LYS A 5 10.60 -18.29 -2.64
CA LYS A 5 9.95 -17.03 -3.02
C LYS A 5 10.79 -15.81 -2.68
N SER A 6 10.63 -14.75 -3.46
CA SER A 6 11.19 -13.42 -3.26
C SER A 6 10.07 -12.37 -3.22
N ASN A 7 10.41 -11.10 -3.02
CA ASN A 7 9.46 -9.97 -3.04
C ASN A 7 8.22 -10.16 -2.14
N LEU A 8 8.37 -10.93 -1.08
CA LEU A 8 7.36 -11.14 -0.05
C LEU A 8 7.43 -10.02 0.99
N SER A 9 6.39 -9.91 1.78
CA SER A 9 6.39 -9.06 2.98
C SER A 9 6.27 -9.93 4.23
N SER A 10 6.79 -9.43 5.35
CA SER A 10 6.64 -10.11 6.63
C SER A 10 6.27 -9.16 7.74
N THR A 11 5.57 -9.67 8.75
CA THR A 11 5.23 -8.90 9.94
C THR A 11 5.00 -9.80 11.14
N VAL A 12 5.15 -9.26 12.35
CA VAL A 12 4.99 -10.03 13.59
C VAL A 12 3.60 -9.76 14.15
N VAL A 13 2.81 -10.80 14.38
CA VAL A 13 1.51 -10.69 15.04
C VAL A 13 1.54 -11.55 16.29
N ASN A 14 1.40 -10.91 17.45
CA ASN A 14 1.70 -11.51 18.76
C ASN A 14 3.17 -11.98 18.80
N ASP A 15 3.41 -13.29 18.86
CA ASP A 15 4.75 -13.91 18.93
C ASP A 15 5.10 -14.70 17.66
N ASP A 16 4.22 -14.71 16.66
CA ASP A 16 4.39 -15.44 15.40
C ASP A 16 4.78 -14.49 14.25
N ILE A 17 5.60 -14.98 13.33
CA ILE A 17 5.98 -14.25 12.11
C ILE A 17 5.07 -14.66 10.97
N TYR A 18 4.44 -13.70 10.32
CA TYR A 18 3.63 -13.93 9.13
C TYR A 18 4.44 -13.57 7.89
N ILE A 19 4.44 -14.48 6.91
CA ILE A 19 5.11 -14.36 5.61
C ILE A 19 4.00 -14.27 4.57
N ILE A 20 3.90 -13.14 3.89
CA ILE A 20 2.72 -12.76 3.09
C ILE A 20 3.12 -12.59 1.63
N GLY A 21 2.48 -13.39 0.76
CA GLY A 21 2.61 -13.30 -0.68
C GLY A 21 4.02 -13.62 -1.18
N GLY A 22 4.45 -12.85 -2.18
CA GLY A 22 5.74 -12.96 -2.84
C GLY A 22 5.64 -13.39 -4.29
N TRP A 23 6.78 -13.70 -4.88
CA TRP A 23 6.91 -14.21 -6.23
C TRP A 23 7.79 -15.46 -6.24
N SER A 24 7.44 -16.44 -7.06
CA SER A 24 8.19 -17.68 -7.23
C SER A 24 8.43 -17.97 -8.71
N ASP A 25 9.61 -18.48 -9.02
CA ASP A 25 10.03 -18.95 -10.35
C ASP A 25 9.65 -20.41 -10.63
N GLU A 26 9.15 -21.13 -9.62
CA GLU A 26 8.61 -22.47 -9.81
C GLU A 26 7.52 -22.49 -10.90
N PRO A 27 7.38 -23.59 -11.66
CA PRO A 27 6.38 -23.70 -12.71
C PRO A 27 4.98 -23.33 -12.21
N GLU A 28 4.28 -22.49 -12.99
CA GLU A 28 2.89 -22.08 -12.73
C GLU A 28 2.68 -21.27 -11.43
N ALA A 29 3.76 -20.77 -10.82
CA ALA A 29 3.69 -20.01 -9.56
C ALA A 29 3.34 -18.53 -9.77
N GLY A 30 4.27 -17.78 -10.38
CA GLY A 30 4.18 -16.33 -10.52
C GLY A 30 4.01 -15.61 -9.18
N ILE A 31 3.05 -14.69 -9.13
CA ILE A 31 2.70 -13.93 -7.92
C ILE A 31 1.88 -14.82 -6.99
N LEU A 32 2.21 -14.83 -5.71
CA LEU A 32 1.64 -15.73 -4.71
C LEU A 32 0.55 -15.04 -3.87
N ASP A 33 -0.51 -15.78 -3.59
CA ASP A 33 -1.50 -15.48 -2.54
C ASP A 33 -1.20 -16.20 -1.22
N LEU A 34 -0.16 -17.04 -1.20
CA LEU A 34 0.25 -17.84 -0.06
C LEU A 34 0.61 -16.95 1.14
N VAL A 35 -0.02 -17.24 2.28
CA VAL A 35 0.34 -16.69 3.57
C VAL A 35 0.76 -17.84 4.48
N GLU A 36 1.92 -17.70 5.11
CA GLU A 36 2.45 -18.67 6.06
C GLU A 36 2.65 -18.01 7.41
N ARG A 37 2.36 -18.75 8.47
CA ARG A 37 2.69 -18.39 9.84
C ARG A 37 3.86 -19.25 10.29
N PHE A 38 4.97 -18.59 10.58
CA PHE A 38 6.13 -19.19 11.23
C PHE A 38 5.96 -19.06 12.74
N ASP A 39 5.80 -20.21 13.38
CA ASP A 39 5.76 -20.35 14.84
C ASP A 39 7.19 -20.29 15.38
N THR A 40 7.46 -19.27 16.19
CA THR A 40 8.81 -19.00 16.71
C THR A 40 9.24 -19.96 17.82
N GLN A 41 8.32 -20.73 18.40
CA GLN A 41 8.61 -21.72 19.44
C GLN A 41 8.96 -23.07 18.82
N THR A 42 8.22 -23.48 17.79
CA THR A 42 8.41 -24.76 17.11
C THR A 42 9.36 -24.68 15.91
N ASN A 43 9.65 -23.48 15.42
CA ASN A 43 10.41 -23.21 14.19
C ASN A 43 9.78 -23.81 12.93
N ASP A 44 8.45 -23.94 12.93
CA ASP A 44 7.71 -24.51 11.81
C ASP A 44 6.86 -23.45 11.09
N CYS A 45 6.83 -23.55 9.76
CA CYS A 45 5.92 -22.79 8.91
C CYS A 45 4.64 -23.58 8.64
N GLN A 46 3.49 -22.95 8.87
CA GLN A 46 2.18 -23.50 8.53
C GLN A 46 1.43 -22.55 7.60
N PRO A 47 0.80 -23.04 6.51
CA PRO A 47 -0.04 -22.21 5.67
C PRO A 47 -1.27 -21.74 6.47
N VAL A 48 -1.63 -20.47 6.29
CA VAL A 48 -2.84 -19.88 6.85
C VAL A 48 -3.75 -19.38 5.73
N ARG A 49 -4.81 -18.64 6.08
CA ARG A 49 -5.73 -18.08 5.10
C ARG A 49 -4.96 -17.30 4.02
N PRO A 50 -5.11 -17.63 2.72
CA PRO A 50 -4.43 -16.93 1.65
C PRO A 50 -4.98 -15.52 1.46
N LEU A 51 -4.22 -14.70 0.73
CA LEU A 51 -4.68 -13.41 0.24
C LEU A 51 -5.86 -13.60 -0.73
N THR A 52 -6.76 -12.62 -0.78
CA THR A 52 -7.84 -12.62 -1.78
C THR A 52 -7.31 -12.41 -3.20
N PHE A 53 -6.21 -11.66 -3.32
CA PHE A 53 -5.50 -11.42 -4.57
C PHE A 53 -4.00 -11.67 -4.35
N PRO A 54 -3.32 -12.40 -5.25
CA PRO A 54 -1.88 -12.56 -5.18
C PRO A 54 -1.16 -11.20 -5.13
N ALA A 55 -0.12 -11.10 -4.31
CA ALA A 55 0.64 -9.85 -4.16
C ALA A 55 2.15 -10.10 -4.03
N SER A 56 2.95 -9.23 -4.65
CA SER A 56 4.41 -9.18 -4.54
C SER A 56 4.89 -7.73 -4.51
N ALA A 57 6.13 -7.53 -4.06
CA ALA A 57 6.73 -6.20 -3.86
C ALA A 57 5.91 -5.31 -2.90
N THR A 58 5.31 -5.92 -1.88
CA THR A 58 4.51 -5.24 -0.85
C THR A 58 5.34 -4.94 0.41
N CYS A 59 4.82 -4.05 1.26
CA CYS A 59 5.25 -3.91 2.65
C CYS A 59 4.15 -4.37 3.60
N ALA A 60 4.53 -4.83 4.79
CA ALA A 60 3.59 -5.21 5.84
C ALA A 60 4.02 -4.57 7.17
N CYS A 61 3.04 -4.08 7.92
CA CYS A 61 3.26 -3.59 9.28
C CYS A 61 2.13 -4.07 10.19
N THR A 62 2.50 -4.46 11.41
CA THR A 62 1.51 -4.81 12.44
C THR A 62 1.15 -3.59 13.22
N LEU A 63 -0.14 -3.46 13.45
CA LEU A 63 -0.71 -2.36 14.19
C LEU A 63 -1.37 -2.88 15.45
N ARG A 64 -0.76 -2.57 16.59
CA ARG A 64 -1.33 -2.88 17.90
C ARG A 64 -2.39 -1.83 18.23
N ASP A 65 -3.55 -2.30 18.67
CA ASP A 65 -4.72 -1.50 19.02
C ASP A 65 -5.36 -0.71 17.86
N ARG A 66 -6.44 -1.27 17.31
CA ARG A 66 -7.26 -0.66 16.26
C ARG A 66 -7.88 0.69 16.68
N ARG A 67 -8.02 1.00 17.98
CA ARG A 67 -8.57 2.29 18.44
C ARG A 67 -7.66 3.46 18.08
N LEU A 68 -6.35 3.29 18.20
CA LEU A 68 -5.37 4.36 17.94
C LEU A 68 -5.40 4.83 16.48
N VAL A 69 -5.69 3.93 15.56
CA VAL A 69 -5.72 4.21 14.13
C VAL A 69 -7.10 4.44 13.55
N ARG A 70 -8.16 4.22 14.34
CA ARG A 70 -9.52 4.52 13.90
C ARG A 70 -9.66 5.98 13.43
N LYS A 71 -9.01 6.91 14.12
CA LYS A 71 -8.95 8.34 13.75
C LYS A 71 -8.18 8.65 12.45
N TYR A 72 -7.37 7.71 11.96
CA TYR A 72 -6.50 7.89 10.79
C TYR A 72 -6.94 7.06 9.58
N VAL A 73 -7.56 5.90 9.81
CA VAL A 73 -8.21 5.09 8.77
C VAL A 73 -9.53 5.73 8.33
N GLN A 74 -10.18 6.47 9.23
CA GLN A 74 -11.21 7.43 8.87
C GLN A 74 -10.52 8.73 8.40
N LEU A 75 -10.33 8.88 7.09
CA LEU A 75 -10.21 10.20 6.49
C LEU A 75 -11.58 10.90 6.68
N GLY A 76 -11.78 11.98 7.44
CA GLY A 76 -10.94 12.81 8.31
C GLY A 76 -11.83 13.78 9.13
N PRO A 77 -11.29 14.81 9.82
CA PRO A 77 -12.08 15.86 10.46
C PRO A 77 -11.85 17.24 9.82
N ASN A 78 -12.63 17.57 8.78
CA ASN A 78 -13.39 18.83 8.76
C ASN A 78 -14.81 18.59 8.22
N VAL A 79 -15.30 17.38 8.45
CA VAL A 79 -16.72 17.08 8.54
C VAL A 79 -17.02 17.18 10.03
N PRO A 80 -17.52 18.32 10.53
CA PRO A 80 -18.13 18.36 11.85
C PRO A 80 -19.07 17.18 11.99
N LEU A 81 -18.98 16.55 13.15
CA LEU A 81 -19.86 15.46 13.49
C LEU A 81 -21.31 15.92 13.26
N PRO A 82 -22.21 15.07 12.77
CA PRO A 82 -23.61 15.44 12.61
C PRO A 82 -24.13 16.06 13.92
N GLY A 83 -24.41 17.37 13.91
CA GLY A 83 -24.80 18.13 15.11
C GLY A 83 -23.75 19.08 15.72
N THR A 84 -22.57 19.26 15.11
CA THR A 84 -21.59 20.30 15.54
C THR A 84 -21.66 21.54 14.65
N PRO A 85 -21.51 22.77 15.19
CA PRO A 85 -21.51 23.98 14.38
C PRO A 85 -20.33 24.00 13.39
N GLY A 86 -20.62 24.31 12.13
CA GLY A 86 -19.62 24.48 11.06
C GLY A 86 -19.59 23.41 9.96
N TYR A 87 -20.55 22.46 9.91
CA TYR A 87 -20.54 21.38 8.91
C TYR A 87 -20.84 21.89 7.49
N THR A 88 -19.90 21.75 6.55
CA THR A 88 -20.15 22.00 5.12
C THR A 88 -19.49 20.93 4.25
N PHE A 89 -20.22 20.38 3.28
CA PHE A 89 -19.77 19.28 2.41
C PHE A 89 -18.89 19.82 1.26
N LEU A 90 -17.67 19.29 1.08
CA LEU A 90 -16.73 19.73 0.03
C LEU A 90 -16.42 18.58 -0.96
N ALA A 91 -16.64 18.81 -2.26
CA ALA A 91 -16.24 17.93 -3.35
C ALA A 91 -14.87 18.37 -3.93
N SER A 92 -13.93 17.44 -4.13
CA SER A 92 -12.54 17.71 -4.53
C SER A 92 -12.35 17.97 -6.03
N THR A 93 -11.53 18.96 -6.39
CA THR A 93 -10.97 19.20 -7.74
C THR A 93 -9.43 19.20 -7.67
N GLU A 94 -8.76 18.60 -8.66
CA GLU A 94 -7.30 18.40 -8.70
C GLU A 94 -6.51 19.68 -9.07
N PRO A 95 -5.32 19.96 -8.49
CA PRO A 95 -4.58 21.20 -8.77
C PRO A 95 -3.54 21.06 -9.91
N GLY A 96 -3.56 22.05 -10.80
CA GLY A 96 -2.63 22.20 -11.93
C GLY A 96 -1.22 22.65 -11.55
N ASN A 97 -0.28 22.30 -12.44
CA ASN A 97 1.16 22.57 -12.37
C ASN A 97 1.48 23.92 -13.04
N GLN A 98 2.10 24.87 -12.34
CA GLN A 98 2.67 26.11 -12.92
C GLN A 98 3.65 26.79 -11.94
N THR A 99 4.91 26.94 -12.37
CA THR A 99 5.78 28.16 -12.37
C THR A 99 7.10 27.76 -13.08
N ASP A 100 7.89 28.56 -13.81
CA ASP A 100 8.26 29.98 -13.71
C ASP A 100 8.68 30.62 -15.05
N ALA A 101 8.28 31.89 -15.20
CA ALA A 101 8.97 33.09 -15.70
C ALA A 101 9.66 33.22 -17.09
N GLU A 102 9.34 34.37 -17.69
CA GLU A 102 9.73 34.94 -19.00
C GLU A 102 11.21 35.27 -19.19
N LEU A 103 11.71 35.12 -20.43
CA LEU A 103 12.61 36.06 -21.08
C LEU A 103 12.24 36.19 -22.56
N GLU A 104 12.07 37.44 -23.00
CA GLU A 104 11.53 37.90 -24.28
C GLU A 104 12.37 37.58 -25.54
N GLY A 105 11.71 37.65 -26.72
CA GLY A 105 12.37 38.01 -27.99
C GLY A 105 12.05 37.14 -29.22
N LYS A 106 10.97 37.48 -29.96
CA LYS A 106 10.65 37.01 -31.34
C LYS A 106 11.76 37.39 -32.37
N PRO A 107 11.79 36.97 -33.67
CA PRO A 107 10.82 36.17 -34.47
C PRO A 107 11.41 35.09 -35.43
N SER A 108 10.52 34.25 -35.99
CA SER A 108 10.48 33.71 -37.39
C SER A 108 11.72 33.06 -38.03
N ARG A 109 11.61 31.76 -38.41
CA ARG A 109 11.73 31.26 -39.81
C ARG A 109 11.70 29.73 -39.93
N SER A 110 10.76 29.25 -40.76
CA SER A 110 10.86 28.17 -41.77
C SER A 110 11.77 26.94 -41.61
N ALA A 111 11.13 25.76 -41.70
CA ALA A 111 11.36 24.63 -42.63
C ALA A 111 12.73 23.93 -42.78
N GLN A 112 12.63 22.58 -42.87
CA GLN A 112 13.60 21.57 -43.37
C GLN A 112 14.83 21.34 -42.47
N ILE A 113 15.29 20.12 -42.19
CA ILE A 113 15.45 18.90 -42.99
C ILE A 113 15.11 17.67 -42.14
#